data_AF-A0A6L2PM41-F1
#
_entry.id   AF-A0A6L2PM41-F1
#
_cell.length_a   1.000
_cell.length_b   1.000
_cell.length_c   1.000
_cell.angle_alpha   90.00
_cell.angle_beta   90.00
_cell.angle_gamma   90.00
#
_symmetry.space_group_name_H-M   'P 1'
#
loop_
_entity.id
_entity.type
_entity.pdbx_description
1 polymer ?
#
loop_
_entity_poly.entity_id
_entity_poly.type
_entity_poly.pdbx_seq_one_letter_code
_entity_poly.pdbx_strand_id
1 'polypeptide(L)'
;VVRGCGHNSGTGQTAYTKFCFKLGKTAADTVELMGQVYGDNCLSRAQIFRWYARFKSGVETIEDEARPGRPFSVRNEGLIAKVRARIQEERCATVRMMADEFG
;
A
#
# COMPACT_ATOMS: atom_id res chain seq x y z
N VAL A 1 -6.33 2.18 -18.08
CA VAL A 1 -5.13 3.01 -17.78
C VAL A 1 -4.95 3.02 -16.27
N VAL A 2 -4.22 2.04 -15.72
CA VAL A 2 -3.95 2.01 -14.27
C VAL A 2 -2.77 2.93 -14.03
N ARG A 3 -3.03 4.18 -13.62
CA ARG A 3 -1.98 5.06 -13.12
C ARG A 3 -1.60 4.58 -11.72
N GLY A 4 -0.67 3.64 -11.66
CA GLY A 4 0.06 3.28 -10.46
C GLY A 4 1.48 3.77 -10.59
N CYS A 5 1.71 5.07 -10.41
CA CYS A 5 3.05 5.62 -10.25
C CYS A 5 3.62 5.06 -8.93
N GLY A 6 4.45 4.04 -9.01
CA GLY A 6 5.21 3.50 -7.90
C GLY A 6 6.67 3.34 -8.31
N HIS A 7 7.38 4.46 -8.51
CA HIS A 7 8.84 4.43 -8.56
C HIS A 7 9.32 3.93 -7.20
N ASN A 8 9.64 2.65 -7.10
CA ASN A 8 10.09 2.00 -5.88
C ASN A 8 11.60 2.24 -5.68
N SER A 9 12.00 3.52 -5.60
CA SER A 9 13.37 3.94 -5.34
C SER A 9 13.77 3.79 -3.86
N GLY A 10 12.80 3.52 -2.97
CA GLY A 10 12.94 3.61 -1.51
C GLY A 10 13.43 2.34 -0.81
N THR A 11 13.47 1.19 -1.47
CA THR A 11 13.88 -0.09 -0.87
C THR A 11 15.36 -0.08 -0.47
N GLY A 12 16.23 0.48 -1.32
CA GLY A 12 17.67 0.60 -1.03
C GLY A 12 17.97 1.55 0.13
N GLN A 13 17.32 2.72 0.16
CA GLN A 13 17.51 3.68 1.26
C GLN A 13 16.96 3.12 2.58
N THR A 14 15.79 2.47 2.56
CA THR A 14 15.24 1.82 3.76
C THR A 14 16.17 0.73 4.32
N ALA A 15 16.84 -0.04 3.45
CA ALA A 15 17.86 -1.01 3.88
C ALA A 15 19.04 -0.33 4.60
N TYR A 16 19.49 0.84 4.12
CA TYR A 16 20.50 1.65 4.80
C TYR A 16 19.99 2.16 6.16
N THR A 17 18.73 2.60 6.28
CA THR A 17 18.14 2.95 7.58
C THR A 17 18.17 1.76 8.55
N LYS A 18 17.82 0.55 8.07
CA LYS A 18 17.86 -0.69 8.88
C LYS A 18 19.27 -1.01 9.34
N PHE A 19 20.26 -0.84 8.46
CA PHE A 19 21.67 -1.00 8.79
C PHE A 19 22.10 -0.04 9.90
N CYS A 20 21.81 1.25 9.79
CA CYS A 20 22.12 2.24 10.83
C CYS A 20 21.41 1.94 12.16
N PHE A 21 20.17 1.45 12.11
CA PHE A 21 19.43 1.02 13.30
C PHE A 21 20.13 -0.16 14.00
N LYS A 22 20.55 -1.20 13.26
CA LYS A 22 21.29 -2.34 13.81
C LYS A 22 22.68 -1.98 14.32
N LEU A 23 23.30 -0.94 13.75
CA LEU A 23 24.54 -0.35 14.27
C LEU A 23 24.37 0.46 15.56
N GLY A 24 23.14 0.63 16.06
CA GLY A 24 22.87 1.41 17.27
C GLY A 24 22.91 2.92 17.07
N LYS A 25 22.91 3.41 15.83
CA LYS A 25 22.83 4.85 15.54
C LYS A 25 21.43 5.38 15.82
N THR A 26 21.35 6.63 16.26
CA THR A 26 20.04 7.26 16.48
C THR A 26 19.39 7.62 15.13
N ALA A 27 18.08 7.82 15.16
CA ALA A 27 17.36 8.31 13.98
C ALA A 27 17.89 9.66 13.49
N ALA A 28 18.33 10.53 14.41
CA ALA A 28 18.91 11.83 14.08
C ALA A 28 20.24 11.68 13.34
N ASP A 29 21.14 10.83 13.83
CA ASP A 29 22.42 10.56 13.14
C ASP A 29 22.19 9.97 11.75
N THR A 30 21.18 9.11 11.61
CA THR A 30 20.86 8.46 10.34
C THR A 30 20.30 9.43 9.31
N VAL A 31 19.56 10.46 9.74
CA VAL A 31 19.12 11.54 8.85
C VAL A 31 20.33 12.26 8.25
N GLU A 32 21.33 12.57 9.07
CA GLU A 32 22.53 13.26 8.61
C GLU A 32 23.34 12.37 7.66
N LEU A 33 23.57 11.12 8.04
CA LEU A 33 24.27 10.13 7.21
C LEU A 33 23.57 9.91 5.87
N MET A 34 22.24 9.83 5.86
CA MET A 34 21.51 9.68 4.60
C MET A 34 21.58 10.93 3.73
N GLY A 35 21.60 12.13 4.32
CA GLY A 35 21.84 13.37 3.58
C GLY A 35 23.22 13.39 2.93
N GLN A 36 24.25 12.86 3.59
CA GLN A 36 25.60 12.75 3.02
C GLN A 36 25.68 11.72 1.89
N VAL A 37 24.99 10.59 2.02
CA VAL A 37 25.05 9.49 1.02
C VAL A 37 24.16 9.75 -0.19
N TYR A 38 22.94 10.25 0.02
CA TYR A 38 21.91 10.36 -1.02
C TYR A 38 21.59 11.80 -1.43
N GLY A 39 22.09 12.80 -0.69
CA GLY A 39 21.82 14.22 -0.97
C GLY A 39 20.32 14.52 -1.01
N ASP A 40 19.89 15.25 -2.05
CA ASP A 40 18.50 15.65 -2.26
C ASP A 40 17.56 14.48 -2.59
N ASN A 41 18.11 13.33 -2.99
CA ASN A 41 17.33 12.13 -3.29
C ASN A 41 17.08 11.26 -2.04
N CYS A 42 17.45 11.72 -0.85
CA CYS A 42 17.27 11.05 0.42
C CYS A 42 15.79 10.91 0.85
N LEU A 43 15.47 9.84 1.58
CA LEU A 43 14.22 9.72 2.33
C LEU A 43 14.00 10.96 3.22
N SER A 44 12.76 11.43 3.28
CA SER A 44 12.42 12.51 4.21
C SER A 44 12.70 12.09 5.66
N ARG A 45 13.03 13.07 6.52
CA ARG A 45 13.14 12.86 7.98
C ARG A 45 11.96 12.05 8.52
N ALA A 46 10.73 12.40 8.17
CA ALA A 46 9.53 11.69 8.62
C ALA A 46 9.51 10.20 8.21
N GLN A 47 10.02 9.84 7.02
CA GLN A 47 10.13 8.44 6.59
C GLN A 47 11.17 7.69 7.42
N ILE A 48 12.34 8.30 7.66
CA ILE A 48 13.41 7.69 8.48
C ILE A 48 12.90 7.39 9.89
N PHE A 49 12.22 8.35 10.52
CA PHE A 49 11.63 8.16 11.85
C PHE A 49 10.53 7.08 11.88
N ARG A 50 9.68 7.00 10.86
CA ARG A 50 8.67 5.93 10.73
C ARG A 50 9.32 4.55 10.64
N TRP A 51 10.39 4.42 9.88
CA TRP A 51 11.15 3.15 9.80
C TRP A 51 11.81 2.80 11.12
N TYR A 52 12.41 3.76 11.80
CA TYR A 52 12.96 3.57 13.16
C TYR A 52 11.89 3.08 14.15
N ALA A 53 10.67 3.61 14.10
CA ALA A 53 9.57 3.13 14.93
C ALA A 53 9.20 1.67 14.59
N ARG A 54 9.08 1.34 13.30
CA ARG A 54 8.82 -0.04 12.84
C ARG A 54 9.89 -1.04 13.31
N PHE A 55 11.16 -0.67 13.18
CA PHE A 55 12.26 -1.53 13.62
C PHE A 55 12.27 -1.73 15.14
N LYS A 56 11.92 -0.71 15.93
CA LYS A 56 11.72 -0.86 17.39
C LYS A 56 10.56 -1.80 17.73
N SER A 57 9.50 -1.82 16.92
CA SER A 57 8.38 -2.75 17.08
C SER A 57 8.69 -4.19 16.59
N GLY A 58 9.91 -4.47 16.14
CA GLY A 58 10.33 -5.81 15.67
C GLY A 58 9.95 -6.12 14.23
N VAL A 59 9.41 -5.16 13.46
CA VAL A 59 9.08 -5.36 12.05
C VAL A 59 10.35 -5.23 11.23
N GLU A 60 10.87 -6.36 10.77
CA GLU A 60 12.14 -6.44 10.02
C GLU A 60 11.98 -6.39 8.49
N THR A 61 10.75 -6.53 7.98
CA THR A 61 10.48 -6.54 6.55
C THR A 61 10.67 -5.14 5.95
N ILE A 62 11.53 -5.05 4.94
CA ILE A 62 11.79 -3.81 4.18
C ILE A 62 10.75 -3.65 3.06
N GLU A 63 10.14 -4.75 2.64
CA GLU A 63 9.13 -4.78 1.60
C GLU A 63 7.81 -4.16 2.10
N ASP A 64 7.11 -3.46 1.19
CA ASP A 64 5.75 -3.00 1.47
C ASP A 64 4.87 -4.24 1.58
N GLU A 65 4.19 -4.41 2.71
CA GLU A 65 3.18 -5.45 2.84
C GLU A 65 2.13 -5.25 1.74
N ALA A 66 1.55 -6.35 1.27
CA ALA A 66 0.50 -6.30 0.26
C ALA A 66 -0.58 -5.32 0.73
N ARG A 67 -0.68 -4.17 0.07
CA ARG A 67 -1.65 -3.15 0.45
C ARG A 67 -3.02 -3.79 0.34
N PRO A 68 -3.84 -3.79 1.40
CA PRO A 68 -5.22 -4.20 1.26
C PRO A 68 -5.84 -3.27 0.24
N GLY A 69 -6.07 -3.79 -0.96
CA GLY A 69 -6.84 -3.10 -1.98
C GLY A 69 -8.26 -2.86 -1.46
N ARG A 70 -9.07 -2.17 -2.26
CA ARG A 70 -10.51 -2.10 -1.97
C ARG A 70 -11.03 -3.54 -1.83
N PRO A 71 -11.65 -3.92 -0.71
CA PRO A 71 -12.16 -5.27 -0.53
C PRO A 71 -13.11 -5.59 -1.69
N PHE A 72 -12.82 -6.68 -2.39
CA PHE A 72 -13.62 -7.16 -3.52
C PHE A 72 -14.83 -7.97 -3.04
N SER A 73 -15.40 -7.60 -1.89
CA SER A 73 -16.57 -8.28 -1.29
C SER A 73 -17.84 -8.15 -2.16
N VAL A 74 -17.83 -7.23 -3.12
CA VAL A 74 -18.96 -6.94 -4.02
C VAL A 74 -19.12 -7.98 -5.14
N ARG A 75 -18.09 -8.79 -5.46
CA ARG A 75 -18.17 -9.84 -6.48
C ARG A 75 -18.33 -11.23 -5.85
N ASN A 76 -19.52 -11.48 -5.31
CA ASN A 76 -19.92 -12.85 -4.98
C ASN A 76 -20.48 -13.53 -6.24
N GLU A 77 -20.02 -14.74 -6.56
CA GLU A 77 -20.55 -15.52 -7.70
C GLU A 77 -22.07 -15.74 -7.59
N GLY A 78 -22.59 -15.90 -6.38
CA GLY A 78 -24.03 -15.99 -6.13
C GLY A 78 -24.77 -14.69 -6.46
N LEU A 79 -24.16 -13.53 -6.21
CA LEU A 79 -24.74 -12.23 -6.58
C LEU A 79 -24.73 -12.05 -8.11
N ILE A 80 -23.64 -12.46 -8.77
CA ILE A 80 -23.51 -12.43 -10.23
C ILE A 80 -24.56 -13.31 -10.90
N ALA A 81 -24.82 -14.50 -10.36
CA ALA A 81 -25.84 -15.40 -10.88
C ALA A 81 -27.25 -14.80 -10.76
N LYS A 82 -27.59 -14.19 -9.62
CA LYS A 82 -28.88 -13.51 -9.41
C LYS A 82 -29.09 -12.33 -10.36
N VAL A 83 -28.08 -11.48 -10.51
CA VAL A 83 -28.13 -10.36 -11.47
C VAL A 83 -28.30 -10.86 -12.90
N ARG A 84 -27.59 -11.93 -13.29
CA ARG A 84 -27.75 -12.55 -14.63
C ARG A 84 -29.15 -13.11 -14.85
N ALA A 85 -29.72 -13.80 -13.87
CA ALA A 85 -31.09 -14.32 -13.95
C ALA A 85 -32.10 -13.17 -14.12
N ARG A 86 -31.94 -12.10 -13.34
CA ARG A 86 -32.82 -10.93 -13.42
C ARG A 86 -32.79 -10.24 -14.78
N ILE A 87 -31.61 -10.12 -15.40
CA ILE A 87 -31.45 -9.55 -16.74
C ILE A 87 -32.10 -10.44 -17.82
N GLN A 88 -32.12 -11.75 -17.63
CA GLN A 88 -32.76 -12.70 -18.55
C GLN A 88 -34.29 -12.65 -18.44
N GLU A 89 -34.83 -12.46 -17.23
CA GLU A 89 -36.26 -12.31 -16.99
C GLU A 89 -36.79 -10.95 -17.46
N GLU A 90 -36.08 -9.86 -17.14
CA GLU A 90 -36.50 -8.50 -17.45
C GLU A 90 -35.43 -7.79 -18.29
N ARG A 91 -35.59 -7.83 -19.62
CA ARG A 91 -34.65 -7.21 -20.57
C ARG A 91 -34.51 -5.68 -20.39
N CYS A 92 -35.44 -5.04 -19.69
CA CYS A 92 -35.46 -3.59 -19.43
C CYS A 92 -34.98 -3.19 -18.02
N ALA A 93 -34.43 -4.14 -17.23
CA ALA A 93 -33.90 -3.84 -15.91
C ALA A 93 -32.80 -2.77 -15.99
N THR A 94 -32.97 -1.67 -15.25
CA THR A 94 -31.98 -0.58 -15.21
C THR A 94 -30.92 -0.85 -14.15
N VAL A 95 -29.72 -0.31 -14.36
CA VAL A 95 -28.60 -0.43 -13.39
C VAL A 95 -29.00 0.08 -12.00
N ARG A 96 -29.86 1.11 -11.92
CA ARG A 96 -30.35 1.65 -10.64
C ARG A 96 -31.27 0.67 -9.91
N MET A 97 -32.13 -0.05 -10.63
CA MET A 97 -33.00 -1.07 -10.03
C MET A 97 -32.18 -2.25 -9.51
N MET A 98 -31.19 -2.70 -10.28
CA MET A 98 -30.29 -3.77 -9.84
C MET A 98 -29.45 -3.36 -8.63
N ALA A 99 -29.02 -2.09 -8.55
CA ALA A 99 -28.28 -1.59 -7.40
C ALA A 99 -29.15 -1.47 -6.14
N ASP A 100 -30.45 -1.22 -6.28
CA ASP A 100 -31.40 -1.18 -5.14
C ASP A 100 -31.73 -2.60 -4.64
N GLU A 101 -31.80 -3.57 -5.56
CA GLU A 101 -32.12 -4.97 -5.27
C GLU A 101 -30.91 -5.80 -4.77
N PHE A 102 -29.70 -5.48 -5.25
CA PHE A 102 -28.48 -6.29 -5.04
C PHE A 102 -27.25 -5.52 -4.52
N GLY A 103 -27.32 -4.18 -4.43
CA GLY A 103 -26.23 -3.32 -3.94
C GLY A 103 -26.30 -3.08 -2.43
#